data_AF-A0A817NF87-F1
#
_entry.id   AF-A0A817NF87-F1
#
_cell.length_a   1.000
_cell.length_b   1.000
_cell.length_c   1.000
_cell.angle_alpha   90.00
_cell.angle_beta   90.00
_cell.angle_gamma   90.00
#
_symmetry.space_group_name_H-M   'P 1'
#
loop_
_entity.id
_entity.type
_entity.pdbx_description
1 polymer ?
#
loop_
_entity_poly.entity_id
_entity_poly.type
_entity_poly.pdbx_seq_one_letter_code
_entity_poly.pdbx_strand_id
1 'polypeptide(L)'
;MDMETSSDPTYLLPDYSKLSDSQFTQKLLKSTSTVMNQDDLSFILNQKEIFVMIRQLTQLFNKFNYSKLQYEQWSYYLSLGLTEGIWNGRVSKKMAVANSMCYTYGRSTTLIKQQLKKYKQQFEKNQEAIYEHMKQVPSIINMEIINNIINDLVSEDQHQLHAELERRKIMLRLEAEEHRLIENFYGLKPKQTEISSAKVIWKAIHEQQNIINEMTLFKKWHELHDQESSYTPQGVQLPTINHIFTVLSFQRQTFTAEEIAQQTFKKVEEFAKHYSVIANMEQTKLQSTKLNHRNSALLEQIIHVINERENNLITRLAYELEEKINRLLSHTPIKQTHAQHNTETHLIM
;
A
#
# COMPACT_ATOMS: atom_id res chain seq x y z
N MET A 1 -16.13 14.07 0.11
CA MET A 1 -14.98 13.83 -0.77
C MET A 1 -15.35 12.59 -1.55
N ASP A 2 -15.95 12.77 -2.73
CA ASP A 2 -16.32 11.65 -3.58
C ASP A 2 -15.01 11.11 -4.17
N MET A 3 -14.58 9.93 -3.73
CA MET A 3 -13.39 9.31 -4.30
C MET A 3 -13.69 8.92 -5.74
N GLU A 4 -13.12 9.69 -6.67
CA GLU A 4 -12.92 9.37 -8.09
C GLU A 4 -11.96 8.16 -8.24
N THR A 5 -12.37 7.01 -7.71
CA THR A 5 -11.79 5.69 -8.02
C THR A 5 -12.89 4.72 -8.48
N SER A 6 -13.94 5.26 -9.11
CA SER A 6 -14.98 4.46 -9.76
C SER A 6 -14.55 3.92 -11.14
N SER A 7 -13.29 4.06 -11.52
CA SER A 7 -12.77 3.43 -12.73
C SER A 7 -12.82 1.91 -12.57
N ASP A 8 -13.54 1.27 -13.48
CA ASP A 8 -13.60 -0.18 -13.59
C ASP A 8 -12.18 -0.71 -13.86
N PRO A 9 -11.59 -1.57 -13.00
CA PRO A 9 -10.20 -2.01 -13.15
C PRO A 9 -9.95 -2.81 -14.44
N THR A 10 -10.99 -3.06 -15.25
CA THR A 10 -10.86 -3.56 -16.62
C THR A 10 -9.95 -2.70 -17.51
N TYR A 11 -9.73 -1.41 -17.23
CA TYR A 11 -8.76 -0.61 -18.00
C TYR A 11 -7.30 -1.09 -17.85
N LEU A 12 -6.99 -1.82 -16.77
CA LEU A 12 -5.69 -2.44 -16.53
C LEU A 12 -5.57 -3.82 -17.18
N LEU A 13 -6.66 -4.35 -17.75
CA LEU A 13 -6.66 -5.67 -18.37
C LEU A 13 -6.10 -5.57 -19.80
N PRO A 14 -4.97 -6.23 -20.11
CA PRO A 14 -4.45 -6.26 -21.48
C PRO A 14 -5.45 -6.96 -22.43
N ASP A 15 -5.42 -6.59 -23.70
CA ASP A 15 -6.22 -7.25 -24.75
C ASP A 15 -5.29 -7.84 -25.81
N TYR A 16 -4.90 -9.09 -25.63
CA TYR A 16 -3.96 -9.78 -26.52
C TYR A 16 -4.51 -9.96 -27.95
N SER A 17 -5.83 -9.83 -28.14
CA SER A 17 -6.45 -9.90 -29.46
C SER A 17 -6.20 -8.66 -30.31
N LYS A 18 -5.80 -7.54 -29.68
CA LYS A 18 -5.55 -6.26 -30.35
C LYS A 18 -4.06 -5.98 -30.61
N LEU A 19 -3.16 -6.80 -30.07
CA LEU A 19 -1.73 -6.66 -30.30
C LEU A 19 -1.38 -7.04 -31.74
N SER A 20 -0.39 -6.37 -32.31
CA SER A 20 0.19 -6.81 -33.58
C SER A 20 0.88 -8.16 -33.42
N ASP A 21 1.06 -8.90 -34.52
CA ASP A 21 1.73 -10.20 -34.50
C ASP A 21 3.14 -10.11 -33.93
N SER A 22 3.91 -9.11 -34.35
CA SER A 22 5.25 -8.83 -33.84
C SER A 22 5.25 -8.55 -32.32
N GLN A 23 4.33 -7.71 -31.84
CA GLN A 23 4.23 -7.37 -30.41
C GLN A 23 3.87 -8.59 -29.56
N PHE A 24 2.93 -9.40 -30.03
CA PHE A 24 2.50 -10.59 -29.31
C PHE A 24 3.62 -11.65 -29.24
N THR A 25 4.33 -11.89 -30.36
CA THR A 25 5.48 -12.79 -30.41
C THR A 25 6.60 -12.33 -29.47
N GLN A 26 6.96 -11.04 -29.48
CA GLN A 26 7.98 -10.50 -28.58
C GLN A 26 7.61 -10.70 -27.10
N LYS A 27 6.34 -10.49 -26.75
CA LYS A 27 5.84 -10.73 -25.39
C LYS A 27 5.99 -12.20 -24.98
N LEU A 28 5.56 -13.13 -25.83
CA LEU A 28 5.71 -14.57 -25.56
C LEU A 28 7.19 -14.99 -25.42
N LEU A 29 8.07 -14.52 -26.30
CA LEU A 29 9.51 -14.83 -26.26
C LEU A 29 10.22 -14.22 -25.04
N LYS A 30 9.72 -13.09 -24.53
CA LYS A 30 10.25 -12.50 -23.29
C LYS A 30 9.86 -13.34 -22.07
N SER A 31 8.66 -13.93 -22.08
CA SER A 31 8.14 -14.74 -20.97
C SER A 31 8.68 -16.18 -20.96
N THR A 32 9.38 -16.64 -21.99
CA THR A 32 10.14 -17.91 -21.94
C THR A 32 11.38 -17.75 -21.06
N SER A 33 11.25 -18.09 -19.78
CA SER A 33 12.32 -17.84 -18.81
C SER A 33 13.38 -18.94 -18.73
N THR A 34 13.12 -20.21 -19.07
CA THR A 34 14.16 -21.28 -18.99
C THR A 34 13.84 -22.61 -19.71
N VAL A 35 12.59 -22.89 -20.11
CA VAL A 35 12.14 -24.27 -20.40
C VAL A 35 12.12 -24.63 -21.90
N MET A 36 12.08 -23.64 -22.79
CA MET A 36 12.00 -23.85 -24.24
C MET A 36 13.06 -23.00 -24.93
N ASN A 37 13.77 -23.56 -25.92
CA ASN A 37 14.63 -22.74 -26.77
C ASN A 37 13.76 -21.71 -27.51
N GLN A 38 14.16 -20.44 -27.50
CA GLN A 38 13.47 -19.38 -28.22
C GLN A 38 13.35 -19.67 -29.72
N ASP A 39 14.30 -20.41 -30.30
CA ASP A 39 14.25 -20.86 -31.69
C ASP A 39 13.10 -21.83 -31.96
N ASP A 40 12.84 -22.76 -31.03
CA ASP A 40 11.76 -23.73 -31.14
C ASP A 40 10.39 -23.04 -31.01
N LEU A 41 10.25 -22.10 -30.07
CA LEU A 41 9.02 -21.31 -29.93
C LEU A 41 8.79 -20.44 -31.17
N SER A 42 9.85 -19.82 -31.69
CA SER A 42 9.77 -19.01 -32.92
C SER A 42 9.33 -19.86 -34.11
N PHE A 43 9.85 -21.09 -34.23
CA PHE A 43 9.42 -22.03 -35.27
C PHE A 43 7.93 -22.39 -35.15
N ILE A 44 7.45 -22.66 -33.93
CA ILE A 44 6.03 -22.93 -33.66
C ILE A 44 5.15 -21.72 -33.99
N LEU A 45 5.57 -20.51 -33.61
CA LEU A 45 4.82 -19.27 -33.85
C LEU A 45 4.82 -18.82 -35.32
N ASN A 46 5.75 -19.31 -36.14
CA ASN A 46 5.74 -19.07 -37.59
C ASN A 46 4.61 -19.83 -38.30
N GLN A 47 3.98 -20.80 -37.65
CA GLN A 47 2.80 -21.49 -38.19
C GLN A 47 1.53 -20.70 -37.86
N LYS A 48 0.91 -20.10 -38.87
CA LYS A 48 -0.21 -19.17 -38.72
C LYS A 48 -1.38 -19.73 -37.90
N GLU A 49 -1.75 -20.99 -38.10
CA GLU A 49 -2.87 -21.62 -37.39
C GLU A 49 -2.55 -21.80 -35.89
N ILE A 50 -1.34 -22.27 -35.59
CA ILE A 50 -0.85 -22.43 -34.23
C ILE A 50 -0.76 -21.08 -33.53
N PHE A 51 -0.24 -20.07 -34.22
CA PHE A 51 -0.12 -18.72 -33.70
C PHE A 51 -1.48 -18.14 -33.27
N VAL A 52 -2.50 -18.26 -34.14
CA VAL A 52 -3.88 -17.83 -33.83
C VAL A 52 -4.42 -18.60 -32.62
N MET A 53 -4.17 -19.91 -32.57
CA MET A 53 -4.61 -20.77 -31.47
C MET A 53 -3.97 -20.37 -30.14
N ILE A 54 -2.65 -20.15 -30.10
CA ILE A 54 -1.92 -19.70 -28.91
C ILE A 54 -2.43 -18.34 -28.47
N ARG A 55 -2.63 -17.38 -29.39
CA ARG A 55 -3.20 -16.06 -29.04
C ARG A 55 -4.58 -16.15 -28.42
N GLN A 56 -5.46 -16.98 -28.99
CA GLN A 56 -6.80 -17.21 -28.44
C GLN A 56 -6.72 -17.81 -27.04
N LEU A 57 -5.83 -18.79 -26.85
CA LEU A 57 -5.60 -19.41 -25.55
C LEU A 57 -5.06 -18.40 -24.52
N THR A 58 -4.08 -17.58 -24.88
CA THR A 58 -3.57 -16.50 -24.01
C THR A 58 -4.68 -15.54 -23.60
N GLN A 59 -5.56 -15.16 -24.53
CA GLN A 59 -6.70 -14.28 -24.21
C GLN A 59 -7.73 -14.97 -23.30
N LEU A 60 -7.90 -16.29 -23.41
CA LEU A 60 -8.75 -17.06 -22.49
C LEU A 60 -8.14 -17.12 -21.09
N PHE A 61 -6.83 -17.40 -20.95
CA PHE A 61 -6.12 -17.36 -19.67
C PHE A 61 -6.19 -15.99 -19.01
N ASN A 62 -6.00 -14.92 -19.78
CA ASN A 62 -6.15 -13.54 -19.33
C ASN A 62 -7.54 -13.27 -18.72
N LYS A 63 -8.61 -13.67 -19.43
CA LYS A 63 -9.99 -13.53 -18.94
C LYS A 63 -10.27 -14.43 -17.74
N PHE A 64 -9.76 -15.66 -17.75
CA PHE A 64 -9.89 -16.61 -16.65
C PHE A 64 -9.27 -16.04 -15.37
N ASN A 65 -8.02 -15.57 -15.43
CA ASN A 65 -7.32 -14.98 -14.29
C ASN A 65 -8.05 -13.71 -13.80
N TYR A 66 -8.50 -12.84 -14.70
CA TYR A 66 -9.30 -11.66 -14.33
C TYR A 66 -10.59 -12.03 -13.60
N SER A 67 -11.38 -12.99 -14.12
CA SER A 67 -12.62 -13.44 -13.49
C SER A 67 -12.35 -14.07 -12.12
N LYS A 68 -11.25 -14.81 -11.97
CA LYS A 68 -10.80 -15.37 -10.69
C LYS A 68 -10.49 -14.27 -9.68
N LEU A 69 -9.65 -13.29 -10.05
CA LEU A 69 -9.28 -12.17 -9.18
C LEU A 69 -10.50 -11.35 -8.75
N GLN A 70 -11.43 -11.08 -9.68
CA GLN A 70 -12.69 -10.43 -9.35
C GLN A 70 -13.53 -11.26 -8.39
N TYR A 71 -13.67 -12.56 -8.63
CA TYR A 71 -14.40 -13.44 -7.72
C TYR A 71 -13.81 -13.42 -6.29
N GLU A 72 -12.48 -13.47 -6.17
CA GLU A 72 -11.76 -13.35 -4.89
C GLU A 72 -12.00 -11.98 -4.23
N GLN A 73 -11.95 -10.89 -5.00
CA GLN A 73 -12.26 -9.54 -4.51
C GLN A 73 -13.67 -9.46 -3.91
N TRP A 74 -14.66 -9.91 -4.67
CA TRP A 74 -16.06 -9.85 -4.22
C TRP A 74 -16.33 -10.83 -3.07
N SER A 75 -15.59 -11.94 -3.00
CA SER A 75 -15.65 -12.88 -1.88
C SER A 75 -15.11 -12.25 -0.61
N TYR A 76 -13.99 -11.52 -0.71
CA TYR A 76 -13.44 -10.73 0.40
C TYR A 76 -14.43 -9.65 0.87
N TYR A 77 -15.10 -8.96 -0.07
CA TYR A 77 -16.10 -7.95 0.28
C TYR A 77 -17.29 -8.59 1.02
N LEU A 78 -17.71 -9.79 0.60
CA LEU A 78 -18.75 -10.53 1.28
C LEU A 78 -18.33 -10.96 2.69
N SER A 79 -17.14 -11.55 2.84
CA SER A 79 -16.65 -11.98 4.15
C SER A 79 -16.52 -10.81 5.10
N LEU A 80 -15.93 -9.71 4.64
CA LEU A 80 -15.76 -8.50 5.43
C LEU A 80 -17.11 -7.89 5.82
N GLY A 81 -18.08 -7.86 4.89
CA GLY A 81 -19.43 -7.42 5.21
C GLY A 81 -20.10 -8.29 6.28
N LEU A 82 -19.92 -9.62 6.23
CA LEU A 82 -20.48 -10.56 7.22
C LEU A 82 -19.83 -10.40 8.60
N THR A 83 -18.51 -10.20 8.67
CA THR A 83 -17.78 -10.08 9.93
C THR A 83 -17.92 -8.69 10.56
N GLU A 84 -17.83 -7.64 9.75
CA GLU A 84 -17.73 -6.25 10.20
C GLU A 84 -19.02 -5.45 10.00
N GLY A 85 -20.12 -6.06 9.53
CA GLY A 85 -21.41 -5.37 9.38
C GLY A 85 -21.41 -4.21 8.37
N ILE A 86 -20.50 -4.21 7.38
CA ILE A 86 -20.23 -3.12 6.42
C ILE A 86 -21.37 -2.87 5.41
N TRP A 87 -22.47 -3.63 5.52
CA TRP A 87 -23.59 -3.54 4.58
C TRP A 87 -24.30 -2.19 4.61
N ASN A 88 -24.25 -1.52 5.76
CA ASN A 88 -24.83 -0.20 5.99
C ASN A 88 -23.79 0.66 6.71
N GLY A 89 -23.74 1.96 6.38
CA GLY A 89 -22.85 2.86 7.10
C GLY A 89 -23.15 2.84 8.60
N ARG A 90 -22.18 2.44 9.44
CA ARG A 90 -22.30 2.45 10.92
C ARG A 90 -22.59 3.85 11.49
N VAL A 91 -22.21 4.89 10.73
CA VAL A 91 -22.41 6.28 11.13
C VAL A 91 -23.38 7.01 10.20
N SER A 92 -24.09 7.99 10.74
CA SER A 92 -24.94 8.87 9.92
C SER A 92 -24.10 9.71 8.94
N LYS A 93 -24.70 10.12 7.80
CA LYS A 93 -24.05 11.03 6.84
C LYS A 93 -23.47 12.29 7.49
N LYS A 94 -24.19 12.87 8.46
CA LYS A 94 -23.73 14.05 9.21
C LYS A 94 -22.45 13.74 10.01
N MET A 95 -22.40 12.58 10.66
CA MET A 95 -21.23 12.15 11.43
C MET A 95 -20.03 11.84 10.51
N ALA A 96 -20.26 11.21 9.35
CA ALA A 96 -19.22 10.99 8.35
C ALA A 96 -18.63 12.32 7.85
N VAL A 97 -19.48 13.29 7.47
CA VAL A 97 -19.03 14.61 7.02
C VAL A 97 -18.25 15.34 8.11
N ALA A 98 -18.72 15.33 9.35
CA ALA A 98 -18.04 15.97 10.48
C ALA A 98 -16.65 15.37 10.78
N ASN A 99 -16.41 14.14 10.34
CA ASN A 99 -15.16 13.42 10.54
C ASN A 99 -14.36 13.23 9.25
N SER A 100 -14.74 13.90 8.15
CA SER A 100 -14.11 13.78 6.83
C SER A 100 -14.04 12.35 6.29
N MET A 101 -15.00 11.50 6.68
CA MET A 101 -15.09 10.10 6.26
C MET A 101 -15.99 9.92 5.05
N CYS A 102 -15.84 8.79 4.37
CA CYS A 102 -16.82 8.37 3.38
C CYS A 102 -18.16 8.05 4.07
N TYR A 103 -19.28 8.65 3.62
CA TYR A 103 -20.59 8.40 4.24
C TYR A 103 -21.20 7.06 3.83
N THR A 104 -20.78 6.52 2.69
CA THR A 104 -21.13 5.18 2.20
C THR A 104 -19.83 4.42 1.99
N TYR A 105 -19.52 3.48 2.87
CA TYR A 105 -18.42 2.55 2.66
C TYR A 105 -19.03 1.16 2.45
N GLY A 106 -18.46 0.41 1.52
CA GLY A 106 -19.00 -0.88 1.10
C GLY A 106 -20.05 -0.82 -0.02
N ARG A 107 -20.68 -1.97 -0.27
CA ARG A 107 -21.66 -2.20 -1.33
C ARG A 107 -22.83 -2.99 -0.75
N SER A 108 -24.02 -2.88 -1.36
CA SER A 108 -25.18 -3.65 -0.90
C SER A 108 -24.92 -5.16 -1.03
N THR A 109 -25.45 -5.94 -0.07
CA THR A 109 -25.37 -7.42 -0.08
C THR A 109 -25.85 -7.99 -1.41
N THR A 110 -26.95 -7.46 -1.93
CA THR A 110 -27.54 -7.85 -3.22
C THR A 110 -26.56 -7.65 -4.36
N LEU A 111 -25.91 -6.49 -4.45
CA LEU A 111 -24.92 -6.21 -5.50
C LEU A 111 -23.72 -7.14 -5.37
N ILE A 112 -23.20 -7.35 -4.17
CA ILE A 112 -22.05 -8.25 -3.94
C ILE A 112 -22.39 -9.69 -4.38
N LYS A 113 -23.56 -10.20 -3.97
CA LYS A 113 -24.03 -11.54 -4.38
C LYS A 113 -24.23 -11.66 -5.90
N GLN A 114 -24.76 -10.61 -6.54
CA GLN A 114 -24.91 -10.57 -7.99
C GLN A 114 -23.55 -10.62 -8.71
N GLN A 115 -22.57 -9.83 -8.25
CA GLN A 115 -21.23 -9.82 -8.83
C GLN A 115 -20.51 -11.15 -8.61
N LEU A 116 -20.61 -11.74 -7.41
CA LEU A 116 -20.07 -13.06 -7.12
C LEU A 116 -20.61 -14.13 -8.08
N LYS A 117 -21.93 -14.17 -8.27
CA LYS A 117 -22.56 -15.10 -9.21
C LYS A 117 -22.05 -14.88 -10.63
N LYS A 118 -21.99 -13.62 -11.08
CA LYS A 118 -21.48 -13.25 -12.41
C LYS A 118 -20.05 -13.74 -12.62
N TYR A 119 -19.13 -13.41 -11.72
CA TYR A 119 -17.72 -13.76 -11.88
C TYR A 119 -17.45 -15.25 -11.69
N LYS A 120 -18.21 -15.93 -10.83
CA LYS A 120 -18.17 -17.40 -10.72
C LYS A 120 -18.56 -18.06 -12.05
N GLN A 121 -19.67 -17.64 -12.66
CA GLN A 121 -20.10 -18.16 -13.95
C GLN A 121 -19.08 -17.86 -15.07
N GLN A 122 -18.48 -16.67 -15.07
CA GLN A 122 -17.44 -16.32 -16.05
C GLN A 122 -16.17 -17.16 -15.85
N PHE A 123 -15.75 -17.37 -14.60
CA PHE A 123 -14.62 -18.22 -14.24
C PHE A 123 -14.83 -19.66 -14.73
N GLU A 124 -15.98 -20.28 -14.41
CA GLU A 124 -16.33 -21.63 -14.84
C GLU A 124 -16.38 -21.75 -16.37
N LYS A 125 -17.02 -20.78 -17.04
CA LYS A 125 -17.09 -20.72 -18.51
C LYS A 125 -15.71 -20.60 -19.17
N ASN A 126 -14.84 -19.75 -18.63
CA ASN A 126 -13.50 -19.56 -19.18
C ASN A 126 -12.63 -20.81 -18.95
N GLN A 127 -12.79 -21.49 -17.80
CA GLN A 127 -12.11 -22.75 -17.51
C GLN A 127 -12.49 -23.84 -18.51
N GLU A 128 -13.78 -24.00 -18.77
CA GLU A 128 -14.27 -24.96 -19.78
C GLU A 128 -13.77 -24.60 -21.18
N ALA A 129 -13.81 -23.31 -21.56
CA ALA A 129 -13.29 -22.85 -22.85
C ALA A 129 -11.79 -23.12 -23.01
N ILE A 130 -10.97 -22.93 -21.96
CA ILE A 130 -9.55 -23.28 -21.97
C ILE A 130 -9.39 -24.79 -22.22
N TYR A 131 -10.13 -25.62 -21.49
CA TYR A 131 -10.06 -27.08 -21.64
C TYR A 131 -10.42 -27.54 -23.06
N GLU A 132 -11.51 -27.04 -23.63
CA GLU A 132 -11.91 -27.38 -25.00
C GLU A 132 -10.93 -26.86 -26.05
N HIS A 133 -10.34 -25.68 -25.83
CA HIS A 133 -9.33 -25.12 -26.73
C HIS A 133 -8.04 -25.93 -26.71
N MET A 134 -7.63 -26.41 -25.53
CA MET A 134 -6.45 -27.26 -25.38
C MET A 134 -6.59 -28.61 -26.12
N LYS A 135 -7.80 -29.17 -26.24
CA LYS A 135 -8.04 -30.41 -27.01
C LYS A 135 -7.82 -30.25 -28.51
N GLN A 136 -7.95 -29.03 -29.03
CA GLN A 136 -7.80 -28.74 -30.46
C GLN A 136 -6.33 -28.58 -30.85
N VAL A 137 -5.42 -28.54 -29.87
CA VAL A 137 -4.00 -28.32 -30.12
C VAL A 137 -3.37 -29.57 -30.72
N PRO A 138 -2.63 -29.46 -31.84
CA PRO A 138 -1.89 -30.57 -32.41
C PRO A 138 -0.94 -31.22 -31.40
N SER A 139 -0.89 -32.56 -31.37
CA SER A 139 -0.08 -33.34 -30.42
C SER A 139 1.44 -33.10 -30.53
N ILE A 140 1.89 -32.52 -31.64
CA ILE A 140 3.30 -32.09 -31.83
C ILE A 140 3.69 -30.93 -30.92
N ILE A 141 2.72 -30.19 -30.36
CA ILE A 141 2.96 -29.08 -29.45
C ILE A 141 2.90 -29.58 -28.01
N ASN A 142 3.97 -29.35 -27.26
CA ASN A 142 3.96 -29.59 -25.82
C ASN A 142 3.12 -28.52 -25.11
N MET A 143 1.87 -28.86 -24.82
CA MET A 143 0.91 -27.94 -24.21
C MET A 143 1.21 -27.55 -22.77
N GLU A 144 1.97 -28.36 -22.03
CA GLU A 144 2.40 -28.00 -20.68
C GLU A 144 3.36 -26.81 -20.74
N ILE A 145 4.32 -26.83 -21.67
CA ILE A 145 5.28 -25.74 -21.88
C ILE A 145 4.56 -24.47 -22.33
N ILE A 146 3.67 -24.56 -23.33
CA ILE A 146 2.91 -23.40 -23.82
C ILE A 146 2.04 -22.80 -22.72
N ASN A 147 1.38 -23.62 -21.91
CA ASN A 147 0.58 -23.14 -20.79
C ASN A 147 1.42 -22.41 -19.75
N ASN A 148 2.61 -22.90 -19.42
CA ASN A 148 3.50 -22.22 -18.48
C ASN A 148 3.93 -20.84 -19.01
N ILE A 149 4.32 -20.75 -20.30
CA ILE A 149 4.68 -19.48 -20.95
C ILE A 149 3.50 -18.50 -20.94
N ILE A 150 2.30 -18.99 -21.26
CA ILE A 150 1.08 -18.17 -21.25
C ILE A 150 0.76 -17.68 -19.84
N ASN A 151 0.86 -18.56 -18.84
CA ASN A 151 0.62 -18.20 -17.44
C ASN A 151 1.61 -17.14 -16.96
N ASP A 152 2.91 -17.33 -17.24
CA ASP A 152 3.94 -16.36 -16.86
C ASP A 152 3.69 -15.00 -17.52
N LEU A 153 3.39 -14.99 -18.83
CA LEU A 153 3.05 -13.77 -19.56
C LEU A 153 1.84 -13.05 -18.97
N VAL A 154 0.75 -13.79 -18.75
CA VAL A 154 -0.50 -13.21 -18.22
C VAL A 154 -0.30 -12.72 -16.79
N SER A 155 0.41 -13.47 -15.95
CA SER A 155 0.72 -13.07 -14.58
C SER A 155 1.59 -11.82 -14.53
N GLU A 156 2.61 -11.72 -15.39
CA GLU A 156 3.43 -10.52 -15.52
C GLU A 156 2.58 -9.32 -15.97
N ASP A 157 1.78 -9.46 -17.03
CA ASP A 157 0.98 -8.34 -17.53
C ASP A 157 -0.17 -7.93 -16.61
N GLN A 158 -0.70 -8.84 -15.77
CA GLN A 158 -1.76 -8.54 -14.80
C GLN A 158 -1.25 -8.04 -13.43
N HIS A 159 0.06 -7.82 -13.25
CA HIS A 159 0.61 -7.39 -11.94
C HIS A 159 -0.05 -6.11 -11.42
N GLN A 160 -0.28 -5.11 -12.28
CA GLN A 160 -0.90 -3.84 -11.88
C GLN A 160 -2.36 -4.02 -11.47
N LEU A 161 -3.09 -4.89 -12.19
CA LEU A 161 -4.46 -5.24 -11.87
C LEU A 161 -4.52 -5.92 -10.48
N HIS A 162 -3.62 -6.87 -10.22
CA HIS A 162 -3.54 -7.54 -8.92
C HIS A 162 -3.25 -6.54 -7.79
N ALA A 163 -2.25 -5.68 -7.98
CA ALA A 163 -1.90 -4.64 -7.02
C ALA A 163 -3.09 -3.69 -6.75
N GLU A 164 -3.81 -3.27 -7.79
CA GLU A 164 -4.98 -2.39 -7.65
C GLU A 164 -6.14 -3.08 -6.91
N LEU A 165 -6.40 -4.37 -7.18
CA LEU A 165 -7.45 -5.11 -6.46
C LEU A 165 -7.09 -5.31 -4.98
N GLU A 166 -5.84 -5.68 -4.67
CA GLU A 166 -5.36 -5.77 -3.28
C GLU A 166 -5.46 -4.43 -2.56
N ARG A 167 -5.04 -3.34 -3.20
CA ARG A 167 -5.19 -1.99 -2.65
C ARG A 167 -6.65 -1.68 -2.32
N ARG A 168 -7.60 -2.02 -3.21
CA ARG A 168 -9.04 -1.85 -2.94
C ARG A 168 -9.53 -2.66 -1.74
N LYS A 169 -9.00 -3.88 -1.52
CA LYS A 169 -9.33 -4.69 -0.32
C LYS A 169 -8.86 -3.98 0.95
N ILE A 170 -7.65 -3.44 0.92
CA ILE A 170 -7.04 -2.72 2.05
C ILE A 170 -7.82 -1.44 2.34
N MET A 171 -8.09 -0.62 1.32
CA MET A 171 -8.87 0.62 1.47
C MET A 171 -10.26 0.35 2.07
N LEU A 172 -10.96 -0.68 1.59
CA LEU A 172 -12.26 -1.05 2.15
C LEU A 172 -12.17 -1.40 3.64
N ARG A 173 -11.13 -2.14 4.04
CA ARG A 173 -10.90 -2.48 5.46
C ARG A 173 -10.61 -1.24 6.30
N LEU A 174 -9.75 -0.35 5.82
CA LEU A 174 -9.43 0.90 6.53
C LEU A 174 -10.67 1.79 6.69
N GLU A 175 -11.53 1.86 5.68
CA GLU A 175 -12.82 2.57 5.79
C GLU A 175 -13.74 1.94 6.83
N ALA A 176 -13.88 0.61 6.83
CA ALA A 176 -14.68 -0.09 7.82
C ALA A 176 -14.20 0.14 9.25
N GLU A 177 -12.88 0.09 9.41
CA GLU A 177 -12.21 0.34 10.67
C GLU A 177 -12.41 1.79 11.13
N GLU A 178 -12.31 2.77 10.23
CA GLU A 178 -12.56 4.18 10.54
C GLU A 178 -13.98 4.39 11.08
N HIS A 179 -14.97 3.76 10.46
CA HIS A 179 -16.35 3.84 10.91
C HIS A 179 -16.57 3.17 12.26
N ARG A 180 -15.96 2.01 12.51
CA ARG A 180 -15.97 1.33 13.81
C ARG A 180 -15.39 2.22 14.90
N LEU A 181 -14.24 2.84 14.65
CA LEU A 181 -13.55 3.72 15.59
C LEU A 181 -14.37 4.96 15.92
N ILE A 182 -14.99 5.58 14.92
CA ILE A 182 -15.87 6.73 15.15
C ILE A 182 -17.13 6.33 15.91
N GLU A 183 -17.79 5.24 15.53
CA GLU A 183 -18.94 4.71 16.26
C GLU A 183 -18.59 4.46 17.74
N ASN A 184 -17.46 3.81 18.00
CA ASN A 184 -16.96 3.57 19.35
C ASN A 184 -16.73 4.90 20.09
N PHE A 185 -16.02 5.85 19.49
CA PHE A 185 -15.73 7.15 20.11
C PHE A 185 -17.00 7.88 20.54
N TYR A 186 -18.01 7.97 19.67
CA TYR A 186 -19.29 8.60 20.03
C TYR A 186 -20.12 7.76 21.01
N GLY A 187 -19.99 6.43 20.96
CA GLY A 187 -20.60 5.51 21.92
C GLY A 187 -20.10 5.70 23.36
N LEU A 188 -18.85 6.14 23.53
CA LEU A 188 -18.27 6.51 24.83
C LEU A 188 -18.93 7.75 25.47
N LYS A 189 -19.63 8.57 24.66
CA LYS A 189 -20.26 9.84 25.08
C LYS A 189 -19.32 10.75 25.90
N PRO A 190 -18.11 11.04 25.40
CA PRO A 190 -17.13 11.79 26.17
C PRO A 190 -17.58 13.23 26.40
N LYS A 191 -17.31 13.76 27.59
CA LYS A 191 -17.49 15.18 27.92
C LYS A 191 -16.35 16.01 27.32
N GLN A 192 -16.61 17.30 27.10
CA GLN A 192 -15.60 18.22 26.56
C GLN A 192 -14.31 18.25 27.38
N THR A 193 -14.42 18.17 28.71
CA THR A 193 -13.26 18.11 29.62
C THR A 193 -12.42 16.84 29.39
N GLU A 194 -13.07 15.69 29.20
CA GLU A 194 -12.40 14.41 28.95
C GLU A 194 -11.71 14.41 27.58
N ILE A 195 -12.35 15.00 26.56
CA ILE A 195 -11.76 15.20 25.22
C ILE A 195 -10.52 16.09 25.31
N SER A 196 -10.63 17.24 25.98
CA SER A 196 -9.51 18.18 26.15
C SER A 196 -8.34 17.52 26.87
N SER A 197 -8.59 16.78 27.94
CA SER A 197 -7.57 16.04 28.68
C SER A 197 -6.94 14.93 27.86
N ALA A 198 -7.74 14.09 27.18
CA ALA A 198 -7.25 13.04 26.31
C ALA A 198 -6.35 13.61 25.20
N LYS A 199 -6.70 14.78 24.64
CA LYS A 199 -5.88 15.46 23.63
C LYS A 199 -4.51 15.88 24.16
N VAL A 200 -4.44 16.40 25.40
CA VAL A 200 -3.16 16.79 26.01
C VAL A 200 -2.30 15.55 26.30
N ILE A 201 -2.90 14.50 26.89
CA ILE A 201 -2.20 13.25 27.19
C ILE A 201 -1.69 12.60 25.90
N TRP A 202 -2.55 12.48 24.89
CA TRP A 202 -2.20 11.93 23.59
C TRP A 202 -1.06 12.70 22.93
N LYS A 203 -1.11 14.04 22.92
CA LYS A 203 -0.06 14.88 22.34
C LYS A 203 1.28 14.65 23.06
N ALA A 204 1.27 14.58 24.39
CA ALA A 204 2.48 14.31 25.16
C ALA A 204 3.06 12.91 24.87
N ILE A 205 2.20 11.88 24.78
CA ILE A 205 2.63 10.52 24.41
C ILE A 205 3.24 10.49 23.01
N HIS A 206 2.58 11.15 22.04
CA HIS A 206 3.03 11.19 20.66
C HIS A 206 4.37 11.95 20.50
N GLU A 207 4.52 13.10 21.15
CA GLU A 207 5.77 13.86 21.17
C GLU A 207 6.90 13.05 21.83
N GLN A 208 6.62 12.34 22.93
CA GLN A 208 7.57 11.43 23.57
C GLN A 208 8.02 10.32 22.61
N GLN A 209 7.08 9.68 21.90
CA GLN A 209 7.39 8.62 20.94
C GLN A 209 8.23 9.14 19.77
N ASN A 210 7.92 10.31 19.23
CA ASN A 210 8.70 10.93 18.15
C ASN A 210 10.14 11.19 18.60
N ILE A 211 10.34 11.70 19.81
CA ILE A 211 11.68 11.94 20.38
C ILE A 211 12.45 10.62 20.57
N ILE A 212 11.79 9.56 21.05
CA ILE A 212 12.42 8.24 21.20
C ILE A 212 12.80 7.66 19.84
N ASN A 213 11.95 7.80 18.83
CA ASN A 213 12.22 7.36 17.46
C ASN A 213 13.39 8.12 16.85
N GLU A 214 13.39 9.45 16.98
CA GLU A 214 14.51 10.29 16.55
C GLU A 214 15.80 9.86 17.26
N MET A 215 15.76 9.63 18.57
CA MET A 215 16.92 9.19 19.36
C MET A 215 17.46 7.84 18.87
N THR A 216 16.57 6.89 18.56
CA THR A 216 16.95 5.57 18.06
C THR A 216 17.62 5.67 16.70
N LEU A 217 17.08 6.49 15.80
CA LEU A 217 17.68 6.75 14.49
C LEU A 217 19.03 7.45 14.62
N PHE A 218 19.16 8.41 15.55
CA PHE A 218 20.43 9.10 15.78
C PHE A 218 21.50 8.18 16.39
N LYS A 219 21.15 7.29 17.33
CA LYS A 219 22.07 6.26 17.85
C LYS A 219 22.58 5.37 16.71
N LYS A 220 21.67 4.86 15.88
CA LYS A 220 22.03 4.02 14.73
C LYS A 220 22.89 4.79 13.71
N TRP A 221 22.58 6.05 13.46
CA TRP A 221 23.39 6.90 12.57
C TRP A 221 24.80 7.11 13.14
N HIS A 222 24.92 7.44 14.43
CA HIS A 222 26.19 7.63 15.13
C HIS A 222 27.06 6.37 15.08
N GLU A 223 26.49 5.19 15.39
CA GLU A 223 27.19 3.90 15.31
C GLU A 223 27.77 3.62 13.91
N LEU A 224 27.09 4.08 12.86
CA LEU A 224 27.52 3.89 11.47
C LEU A 224 28.60 4.90 11.02
N HIS A 225 28.70 6.06 11.67
CA HIS A 225 29.57 7.18 11.26
C HIS A 225 30.64 7.52 12.31
N ASP A 226 30.88 6.62 13.26
CA ASP A 226 31.80 6.80 14.40
C ASP A 226 33.28 7.05 13.99
N GLN A 227 33.59 6.98 12.69
CA GLN A 227 34.94 7.14 12.13
C GLN A 227 35.11 8.36 11.19
N GLU A 228 34.07 9.14 10.90
CA GLU A 228 34.17 10.29 9.99
C GLU A 228 34.42 11.60 10.73
N SER A 229 35.43 12.37 10.30
CA SER A 229 35.83 13.64 10.92
C SER A 229 34.86 14.81 10.70
N SER A 230 33.78 14.63 9.94
CA SER A 230 32.74 15.65 9.72
C SER A 230 31.39 15.19 10.26
N TYR A 231 31.15 15.48 11.53
CA TYR A 231 29.91 15.16 12.24
C TYR A 231 28.83 16.24 11.98
N THR A 232 28.05 16.07 10.92
CA THR A 232 26.80 16.82 10.78
C THR A 232 25.64 15.90 10.40
N PRO A 233 24.63 15.70 11.28
CA PRO A 233 23.43 14.92 10.95
C PRO A 233 22.46 15.65 9.99
N GLN A 234 22.94 16.69 9.27
CA GLN A 234 22.12 17.57 8.41
C GLN A 234 21.40 16.84 7.27
N GLY A 235 21.77 15.59 6.98
CA GLY A 235 21.08 14.72 6.00
C GLY A 235 19.97 13.83 6.57
N VAL A 236 19.80 13.75 7.90
CA VAL A 236 18.77 12.91 8.54
C VAL A 236 17.60 13.80 8.97
N GLN A 237 16.37 13.44 8.62
CA GLN A 237 15.14 14.16 9.00
C GLN A 237 14.83 13.98 10.51
N LEU A 238 15.71 14.48 11.38
CA LEU A 238 15.59 14.41 12.84
C LEU A 238 15.46 15.84 13.39
N PRO A 239 14.30 16.49 13.25
CA PRO A 239 14.17 17.93 13.51
C PRO A 239 14.52 18.31 14.95
N THR A 240 14.15 17.50 15.94
CA THR A 240 14.44 17.77 17.36
C THR A 240 15.93 17.61 17.64
N ILE A 241 16.54 16.56 17.10
CA ILE A 241 17.97 16.28 17.26
C ILE A 241 18.83 17.29 16.49
N ASN A 242 18.47 17.61 15.24
CA ASN A 242 19.15 18.64 14.44
C ASN A 242 19.10 19.99 15.14
N HIS A 243 17.97 20.36 15.76
CA HIS A 243 17.89 21.58 16.54
C HIS A 243 18.82 21.55 17.76
N ILE A 244 18.77 20.49 18.58
CA ILE A 244 19.61 20.36 19.78
C ILE A 244 21.10 20.32 19.42
N PHE A 245 21.47 19.54 18.41
CA PHE A 245 22.84 19.39 17.91
C PHE A 245 23.37 20.72 17.37
N THR A 246 22.56 21.44 16.58
CA THR A 246 22.90 22.77 16.06
C THR A 246 23.08 23.78 17.20
N VAL A 247 22.16 23.82 18.17
CA VAL A 247 22.29 24.71 19.32
C VAL A 247 23.56 24.40 20.13
N LEU A 248 23.88 23.12 20.34
CA LEU A 248 25.08 22.70 21.06
C LEU A 248 26.37 23.04 20.29
N SER A 249 26.40 22.84 18.97
CA SER A 249 27.56 23.16 18.13
C SER A 249 27.80 24.67 18.01
N PHE A 250 26.75 25.49 18.05
CA PHE A 250 26.86 26.95 18.11
C PHE A 250 27.24 27.48 19.48
N GLN A 251 26.82 26.82 20.58
CA GLN A 251 27.01 27.33 21.94
C GLN A 251 28.44 27.17 22.48
N ARG A 252 29.28 26.27 21.94
CA ARG A 252 30.67 26.09 22.42
C ARG A 252 31.64 25.69 21.30
N GLN A 253 32.70 26.49 21.12
CA GLN A 253 33.76 26.29 20.12
C GLN A 253 34.76 25.17 20.45
N THR A 254 34.61 24.42 21.54
CA THR A 254 35.68 23.53 22.07
C THR A 254 35.27 22.08 22.29
N PHE A 255 34.07 21.66 21.89
CA PHE A 255 33.68 20.25 22.03
C PHE A 255 34.09 19.42 20.81
N THR A 256 34.55 18.22 21.07
CA THR A 256 34.66 17.16 20.08
C THR A 256 33.27 16.73 19.60
N ALA A 257 33.21 16.16 18.41
CA ALA A 257 31.96 15.63 17.85
C ALA A 257 31.27 14.61 18.78
N GLU A 258 32.06 13.76 19.43
CA GLU A 258 31.59 12.75 20.38
C GLU A 258 30.98 13.40 21.63
N GLU A 259 31.58 14.47 22.17
CA GLU A 259 31.01 15.22 23.29
C GLU A 259 29.70 15.93 22.92
N ILE A 260 29.59 16.44 21.69
CA ILE A 260 28.33 17.03 21.18
C ILE A 260 27.26 15.94 21.06
N ALA A 261 27.61 14.75 20.56
CA ALA A 261 26.68 13.64 20.47
C ALA A 261 26.21 13.15 21.85
N GLN A 262 27.12 12.96 22.81
CA GLN A 262 26.79 12.57 24.19
C GLN A 262 25.87 13.59 24.88
N GLN A 263 26.13 14.90 24.71
CA GLN A 263 25.24 15.93 25.25
C GLN A 263 23.89 15.98 24.54
N THR A 264 23.88 15.71 23.23
CA THR A 264 22.63 15.59 22.45
C THR A 264 21.79 14.43 22.99
N PHE A 265 22.37 13.25 23.20
CA PHE A 265 21.68 12.10 23.80
C PHE A 265 21.09 12.45 25.17
N LYS A 266 21.88 13.07 26.05
CA LYS A 266 21.42 13.47 27.39
C LYS A 266 20.26 14.45 27.35
N LYS A 267 20.34 15.51 26.52
CA LYS A 267 19.25 16.49 26.37
C LYS A 267 17.99 15.86 25.79
N VAL A 268 18.13 14.97 24.80
CA VAL A 268 17.02 14.24 24.19
C VAL A 268 16.32 13.33 25.22
N GLU A 269 17.07 12.65 26.08
CA GLU A 269 16.51 11.87 27.19
C GLU A 269 15.78 12.75 28.23
N GLU A 270 16.30 13.93 28.54
CA GLU A 270 15.65 14.91 29.42
C GLU A 270 14.33 15.41 28.81
N PHE A 271 14.30 15.70 27.51
CA PHE A 271 13.07 16.06 26.80
C PHE A 271 12.05 14.92 26.81
N ALA A 272 12.46 13.68 26.53
CA ALA A 272 11.55 12.53 26.58
C ALA A 272 10.96 12.31 27.99
N LYS A 273 11.77 12.49 29.05
CA LYS A 273 11.30 12.46 30.45
C LYS A 273 10.31 13.59 30.74
N HIS A 274 10.54 14.79 30.23
CA HIS A 274 9.62 15.92 30.42
C HIS A 274 8.22 15.62 29.88
N TYR A 275 8.12 15.05 28.67
CA TYR A 275 6.83 14.67 28.08
C TYR A 275 6.14 13.53 28.83
N SER A 276 6.90 12.55 29.33
CA SER A 276 6.37 11.51 30.22
C SER A 276 5.78 12.10 31.51
N VAL A 277 6.45 13.10 32.11
CA VAL A 277 5.94 13.80 33.30
C VAL A 277 4.66 14.57 32.98
N ILE A 278 4.56 15.26 31.84
CA ILE A 278 3.34 15.96 31.43
C ILE A 278 2.16 14.98 31.30
N ALA A 279 2.36 13.84 30.63
CA ALA A 279 1.33 12.81 30.47
C ALA A 279 0.85 12.29 31.83
N ASN A 280 1.78 11.96 32.73
CA ASN A 280 1.48 11.45 34.07
C ASN A 280 0.81 12.51 34.95
N MET A 281 1.22 13.78 34.87
CA MET A 281 0.64 14.87 35.64
C MET A 281 -0.81 15.13 35.24
N GLU A 282 -1.14 15.12 33.95
CA GLU A 282 -2.53 15.30 33.50
C GLU A 282 -3.41 14.10 33.87
N GLN A 283 -2.89 12.87 33.75
CA GLN A 283 -3.57 11.68 34.28
C GLN A 283 -3.84 11.79 35.79
N THR A 284 -2.85 12.25 36.56
CA THR A 284 -2.95 12.40 38.03
C THR A 284 -3.92 13.53 38.42
N LYS A 285 -3.90 14.67 37.73
CA LYS A 285 -4.86 15.78 37.95
C LYS A 285 -6.31 15.32 37.78
N LEU A 286 -6.57 14.44 36.81
CA LEU A 286 -7.91 13.91 36.54
C LEU A 286 -8.33 12.83 37.53
N GLN A 287 -7.39 12.01 38.01
CA GLN A 287 -7.65 11.05 39.09
C GLN A 287 -7.90 11.75 40.44
N SER A 288 -7.23 12.87 40.71
CA SER A 288 -7.36 13.63 41.95
C SER A 288 -8.65 14.47 42.04
N THR A 289 -9.29 14.80 40.91
CA THR A 289 -10.54 15.57 40.85
C THR A 289 -11.79 14.70 41.05
N LYS A 290 -11.96 14.03 42.22
CA LYS A 290 -13.19 13.29 42.63
C LYS A 290 -13.94 12.54 41.49
N LEU A 291 -13.22 11.92 40.56
CA LEU A 291 -13.79 11.30 39.37
C LEU A 291 -13.42 9.81 39.42
N ASN A 292 -14.42 8.99 39.78
CA ASN A 292 -14.42 7.51 39.89
C ASN A 292 -13.46 6.78 38.92
N HIS A 293 -12.95 5.61 39.31
CA HIS A 293 -12.20 4.67 38.44
C HIS A 293 -12.78 4.47 37.03
N ARG A 294 -14.09 4.63 36.88
CA ARG A 294 -14.81 4.63 35.60
C ARG A 294 -14.27 5.66 34.58
N ASN A 295 -13.72 6.78 35.03
CA ASN A 295 -13.19 7.83 34.16
C ASN A 295 -11.75 7.55 33.69
N SER A 296 -10.94 6.81 34.46
CA SER A 296 -9.60 6.38 34.02
C SER A 296 -9.73 5.39 32.86
N ALA A 297 -10.60 4.38 32.99
CA ALA A 297 -10.88 3.42 31.93
C ALA A 297 -11.50 4.10 30.68
N LEU A 298 -12.37 5.09 30.87
CA LEU A 298 -12.93 5.87 29.76
C LEU A 298 -11.84 6.66 29.03
N LEU A 299 -10.91 7.30 29.75
CA LEU A 299 -9.80 8.05 29.17
C LEU A 299 -8.85 7.14 28.38
N GLU A 300 -8.52 5.97 28.94
CA GLU A 300 -7.72 4.96 28.23
C GLU A 300 -8.40 4.52 26.93
N GLN A 301 -9.71 4.28 26.96
CA GLN A 301 -10.48 3.94 25.77
C GLN A 301 -10.51 5.09 24.74
N ILE A 302 -10.68 6.33 25.18
CA ILE A 302 -10.62 7.51 24.29
C ILE A 302 -9.24 7.63 23.64
N ILE A 303 -8.16 7.55 24.42
CA ILE A 303 -6.78 7.64 23.92
C ILE A 303 -6.49 6.50 22.95
N HIS A 304 -6.92 5.28 23.28
CA HIS A 304 -6.78 4.11 22.43
C HIS A 304 -7.49 4.32 21.08
N VAL A 305 -8.75 4.77 21.08
CA VAL A 305 -9.49 5.05 19.84
C VAL A 305 -8.85 6.17 19.02
N ILE A 306 -8.31 7.22 19.66
CA ILE A 306 -7.57 8.29 18.96
C ILE A 306 -6.31 7.73 18.29
N ASN A 307 -5.53 6.91 19.00
CA ASN A 307 -4.32 6.26 18.48
C ASN A 307 -4.64 5.32 17.31
N GLU A 308 -5.64 4.45 17.46
CA GLU A 308 -6.06 3.54 16.38
C GLU A 308 -6.52 4.33 15.14
N ARG A 309 -7.27 5.43 15.34
CA ARG A 309 -7.72 6.28 14.23
C ARG A 309 -6.56 6.98 13.54
N GLU A 310 -5.59 7.52 14.28
CA GLU A 310 -4.39 8.13 13.70
C GLU A 310 -3.63 7.12 12.84
N ASN A 311 -3.35 5.93 13.38
CA ASN A 311 -2.66 4.87 12.64
C ASN A 311 -3.43 4.47 11.37
N ASN A 312 -4.75 4.38 11.45
CA ASN A 312 -5.60 4.07 10.30
C ASN A 312 -5.52 5.16 9.22
N LEU A 313 -5.53 6.44 9.61
CA LEU A 313 -5.38 7.59 8.71
C LEU A 313 -4.00 7.66 8.06
N ILE A 314 -2.93 7.43 8.83
CA ILE A 314 -1.55 7.37 8.31
C ILE A 314 -1.44 6.25 7.28
N THR A 315 -1.93 5.05 7.61
CA THR A 315 -1.92 3.90 6.69
C THR A 315 -2.67 4.23 5.40
N ARG A 316 -3.86 4.82 5.51
CA ARG A 316 -4.66 5.24 4.35
C ARG A 316 -3.91 6.26 3.48
N LEU A 317 -3.33 7.29 4.09
CA LEU A 317 -2.58 8.32 3.37
C LEU A 317 -1.35 7.74 2.65
N ALA A 318 -0.67 6.76 3.25
CA ALA A 318 0.44 6.06 2.61
C ALA A 318 0.00 5.35 1.32
N TYR A 319 -1.11 4.61 1.35
CA TYR A 319 -1.67 3.95 0.16
C TYR A 319 -2.16 4.95 -0.90
N GLU A 320 -2.80 6.04 -0.49
CA GLU A 320 -3.24 7.10 -1.42
C GLU A 320 -2.04 7.82 -2.06
N LEU A 321 -0.94 8.00 -1.34
CA LEU A 321 0.29 8.59 -1.86
C LEU A 321 0.99 7.65 -2.84
N GLU A 322 1.11 6.37 -2.48
CA GLU A 322 1.65 5.33 -3.37
C GLU A 322 0.87 5.26 -4.68
N GLU A 323 -0.46 5.32 -4.63
CA GLU A 323 -1.31 5.38 -5.83
C GLU A 323 -1.00 6.62 -6.70
N LYS A 324 -0.88 7.80 -6.07
CA LYS A 324 -0.54 9.04 -6.80
C LYS A 324 0.83 8.94 -7.47
N ILE A 325 1.82 8.40 -6.76
CA ILE A 325 3.17 8.17 -7.32
C ILE A 325 3.09 7.21 -8.50
N ASN A 326 2.41 6.07 -8.36
CA ASN A 326 2.27 5.08 -9.41
C ASN A 326 1.56 5.65 -10.65
N ARG A 327 0.52 6.47 -10.48
CA ARG A 327 -0.16 7.16 -11.60
C ARG A 327 0.78 8.13 -12.31
N LEU A 328 1.54 8.95 -11.57
CA LEU A 328 2.52 9.88 -12.14
C LEU A 328 3.59 9.14 -12.93
N LEU A 329 4.09 8.03 -12.40
CA LEU A 329 5.07 7.17 -13.10
C LEU A 329 4.47 6.51 -14.35
N SER A 330 3.21 6.07 -14.32
CA SER A 330 2.54 5.46 -15.49
C SER A 330 2.19 6.45 -16.61
N HIS A 331 2.07 7.74 -16.29
CA HIS A 331 1.78 8.81 -17.26
C HIS A 331 3.01 9.56 -17.74
N THR A 332 4.21 9.20 -17.25
CA THR A 332 5.46 9.73 -17.79
C THR A 332 5.79 8.91 -19.04
N PRO A 333 5.75 9.49 -20.26
CA PRO A 333 6.23 8.76 -21.43
C PRO A 333 7.70 8.46 -21.19
N ILE A 334 8.03 7.18 -21.07
CA ILE A 334 9.42 6.71 -21.11
C ILE A 334 9.92 7.14 -22.49
N LYS A 335 10.62 8.28 -22.55
CA LYS A 335 11.53 8.55 -23.67
C LYS A 335 12.54 7.43 -23.62
N GLN A 336 12.32 6.40 -24.45
CA GLN A 336 13.36 5.47 -24.82
C GLN A 336 14.45 6.33 -25.47
N THR A 337 15.44 6.72 -24.68
CA THR A 337 16.71 7.22 -25.18
C THR A 337 17.36 6.04 -25.90
N HIS A 338 17.12 5.95 -27.21
CA HIS A 338 17.99 5.23 -28.11
C HIS A 338 19.38 5.83 -27.98
N ALA A 339 20.24 5.20 -27.19
CA ALA A 339 21.67 5.36 -27.33
C ALA A 339 22.06 4.73 -28.67
N GLN A 340 22.05 5.52 -29.74
CA GLN A 340 22.82 5.20 -30.94
C GLN A 340 24.30 5.23 -30.54
N HIS A 341 24.90 4.07 -30.41
CA HIS A 341 26.36 3.93 -30.48
C HIS A 341 26.80 4.31 -31.90
N ASN A 342 27.13 5.59 -32.10
CA ASN A 342 28.02 5.99 -33.18
C ASN A 342 29.44 5.58 -32.77
N THR A 343 29.89 4.41 -33.24
CA THR A 343 31.31 4.13 -33.39
C THR A 343 31.81 4.84 -34.65
N GLU A 344 32.26 6.09 -34.48
CA GLU A 344 33.17 6.72 -35.43
C GLU A 344 34.57 6.14 -35.20
N THR A 345 34.93 5.19 -36.06
CA THR A 345 36.32 4.76 -36.28
C THR A 345 37.06 5.87 -37.01
N HIS A 346 37.75 6.75 -36.28
CA HIS A 346 38.88 7.49 -36.84
C HIS A 346 40.13 6.63 -36.73
N LEU A 347 40.50 5.99 -37.85
CA LEU A 347 41.86 5.52 -38.07
C LEU A 347 42.77 6.74 -38.24
N ILE A 348 43.78 6.83 -37.39
CA ILE A 348 45.03 7.53 -37.70
C ILE A 348 45.93 6.49 -38.40
N MET A 349 46.09 6.67 -39.71
CA MET A 349 47.38 6.64 -40.39
C MET A 349 47.33 7.59 -41.57
#